data_AF-A0A9D6S007-F1
#
_entry.id   AF-A0A9D6S007-F1
#
_cell.length_a   1.000
_cell.length_b   1.000
_cell.length_c   1.000
_cell.angle_alpha   90.00
_cell.angle_beta   90.00
_cell.angle_gamma   90.00
#
_symmetry.space_group_name_H-M   'P 1'
#
loop_
_entity.id
_entity.type
_entity.pdbx_description
1 polymer ?
#
loop_
_entity_poly.entity_id
_entity_poly.type
_entity_poly.pdbx_seq_one_letter_code
_entity_poly.pdbx_strand_id
1 'polypeptide(L)'
;MNAFRIFVLATGMLLTMSAAPAVQAAWVWTPQTGWIGPAGAVKDSPEEQLVFAIAFFDRQDWDRARLEFRKLLKAYRQSREAAEAQYYLGRCEEERRDYYKAFREYRKTIQTYPSTARFEEILQREYQIGNEFLAGKKRKVFGTAAVLPARDKAVEIFQAIVEDGPFSEHGQLAQYKLGLAHLALKDYEAAVGALEQVISRY
;
A
#
# COMPACT_ATOMS: atom_id res chain seq x y z
N MET A 1 36.83 24.96 -82.07
CA MET A 1 36.53 23.60 -81.57
C MET A 1 37.20 23.43 -80.21
N ASN A 2 36.52 22.72 -79.31
CA ASN A 2 36.90 22.30 -77.95
C ASN A 2 36.38 23.16 -76.77
N ALA A 3 35.06 23.02 -76.61
CA ALA A 3 34.25 22.85 -75.40
C ALA A 3 34.87 22.92 -73.98
N PHE A 4 34.22 23.75 -73.15
CA PHE A 4 33.72 23.54 -71.76
C PHE A 4 34.41 22.52 -70.84
N ARG A 5 34.73 22.96 -69.61
CA ARG A 5 34.35 22.28 -68.35
C ARG A 5 34.61 23.19 -67.13
N ILE A 6 33.52 23.54 -66.45
CA ILE A 6 33.48 24.15 -65.11
C ILE A 6 33.64 23.03 -64.08
N PHE A 7 34.49 23.22 -63.08
CA PHE A 7 34.52 22.36 -61.89
C PHE A 7 34.54 23.25 -60.64
N VAL A 8 33.38 23.37 -59.98
CA VAL A 8 33.25 23.96 -58.66
C VAL A 8 33.56 22.87 -57.65
N LEU A 9 34.68 22.99 -56.92
CA LEU A 9 34.98 22.15 -55.76
C LEU A 9 34.67 22.95 -54.50
N ALA A 10 33.46 22.74 -53.99
CA ALA A 10 33.08 23.08 -52.64
C ALA A 10 33.11 21.80 -51.80
N THR A 11 34.02 21.69 -50.83
CA THR A 11 33.87 20.81 -49.65
C THR A 11 34.99 21.09 -48.65
N GLY A 12 34.64 21.18 -47.36
CA GLY A 12 35.65 21.05 -46.32
C GLY A 12 35.37 21.67 -44.96
N MET A 13 34.18 21.52 -44.38
CA MET A 13 34.06 21.62 -42.92
C MET A 13 32.96 20.67 -42.41
N LEU A 14 33.34 19.41 -42.17
CA LEU A 14 32.50 18.47 -41.43
C LEU A 14 32.84 18.61 -39.94
N LEU A 15 32.06 19.45 -39.25
CA LEU A 15 32.02 19.46 -37.79
C LEU A 15 31.16 18.28 -37.36
N THR A 16 31.75 17.13 -37.10
CA THR A 16 31.01 16.01 -36.50
C THR A 16 30.76 16.32 -35.04
N MET A 17 29.66 17.01 -34.75
CA MET A 17 29.06 16.97 -33.42
C MET A 17 28.63 15.53 -33.17
N SER A 18 29.41 14.79 -32.38
CA SER A 18 28.97 13.55 -31.78
C SER A 18 27.85 13.89 -30.79
N ALA A 19 26.62 13.97 -31.28
CA ALA A 19 25.44 13.98 -30.42
C ALA A 19 25.43 12.63 -29.69
N ALA A 20 25.71 12.65 -28.39
CA ALA A 20 25.40 11.52 -27.54
C ALA A 20 23.92 11.18 -27.76
N PRO A 21 23.53 9.91 -27.92
CA PRO A 21 22.12 9.55 -27.95
C PRO A 21 21.56 9.94 -26.59
N ALA A 22 20.81 11.04 -26.55
CA ALA A 22 19.91 11.29 -25.45
C ALA A 22 18.99 10.07 -25.42
N VAL A 23 19.13 9.21 -24.42
CA VAL A 23 18.15 8.15 -24.15
C VAL A 23 16.89 8.88 -23.70
N GLN A 24 16.09 9.31 -24.67
CA GLN A 24 14.77 9.82 -24.38
C GLN A 24 13.92 8.61 -24.04
N ALA A 25 13.55 8.51 -22.76
CA ALA A 25 12.56 7.53 -22.34
C ALA A 25 11.26 7.83 -23.10
N ALA A 26 10.96 6.97 -24.08
CA ALA A 26 9.84 7.15 -24.98
C ALA A 26 8.53 6.74 -24.30
N TRP A 27 7.43 7.36 -24.72
CA TRP A 27 6.09 6.87 -24.41
C TRP A 27 5.89 5.54 -25.14
N VAL A 28 5.67 4.46 -24.39
CA VAL A 28 5.46 3.12 -24.95
C VAL A 28 3.98 2.77 -24.84
N TRP A 29 3.36 2.34 -25.94
CA TRP A 29 2.00 1.84 -25.93
C TRP A 29 1.98 0.31 -25.94
N THR A 30 1.18 -0.32 -25.07
CA THR A 30 0.83 -1.74 -25.20
C THR A 30 -0.68 -1.95 -25.09
N PRO A 31 -1.27 -3.00 -25.71
CA PRO A 31 -2.70 -3.29 -25.61
C PRO A 31 -3.19 -3.55 -24.17
N GLN A 32 -2.29 -3.99 -23.29
CA GLN A 32 -2.62 -4.40 -21.92
C GLN A 32 -2.53 -3.23 -20.93
N THR A 33 -1.66 -2.26 -21.19
CA THR A 33 -1.34 -1.17 -20.25
C THR A 33 -1.63 0.24 -20.78
N GLY A 34 -1.91 0.40 -22.08
CA GLY A 34 -2.08 1.70 -22.72
C GLY A 34 -0.76 2.44 -22.93
N TRP A 35 -0.82 3.77 -23.03
CA TRP A 35 0.36 4.64 -23.09
C TRP A 35 1.03 4.71 -21.72
N ILE A 36 2.29 4.27 -21.64
CA ILE A 36 3.13 4.35 -20.45
C ILE A 36 4.24 5.37 -20.73
N GLY A 37 4.26 6.47 -19.97
CA GLY A 37 5.36 7.42 -19.97
C GLY A 37 6.53 6.93 -19.09
N PRO A 38 7.69 7.62 -19.11
CA PRO A 38 8.88 7.22 -18.35
C PRO A 38 8.62 7.06 -16.84
N ALA A 39 7.74 7.90 -16.29
CA ALA A 39 7.37 7.88 -14.88
C ALA A 39 6.42 6.73 -14.52
N GLY A 40 5.78 6.07 -15.50
CA GLY A 40 4.86 4.95 -15.30
C GLY A 40 5.52 3.57 -15.42
N ALA A 41 6.76 3.52 -15.88
CA ALA A 41 7.50 2.26 -16.01
C ALA A 41 7.79 1.64 -14.64
N VAL A 42 7.71 0.32 -14.58
CA VAL A 42 8.18 -0.51 -13.47
C VAL A 42 9.65 -0.85 -13.69
N LYS A 43 10.37 -1.16 -12.60
CA LYS A 43 11.73 -1.74 -12.67
C LYS A 43 11.71 -3.11 -13.33
N ASP A 44 12.88 -3.60 -13.74
CA ASP A 44 12.98 -4.81 -14.55
C ASP A 44 12.57 -6.08 -13.78
N SER A 45 12.70 -6.07 -12.46
CA SER A 45 12.29 -7.15 -11.57
C SER A 45 11.36 -6.67 -10.43
N PRO A 46 10.50 -7.57 -9.89
CA PRO A 46 9.69 -7.25 -8.72
C PRO A 46 10.52 -6.89 -7.50
N GLU A 47 11.69 -7.52 -7.33
CA GLU A 47 12.64 -7.23 -6.25
C GLU A 47 13.19 -5.81 -6.34
N GLU A 48 13.66 -5.39 -7.52
CA GLU A 48 14.12 -4.01 -7.73
C GLU A 48 12.98 -2.99 -7.55
N GLN A 49 11.78 -3.31 -8.03
CA GLN A 49 10.61 -2.44 -7.84
C GLN A 49 10.26 -2.30 -6.36
N LEU A 50 10.38 -3.39 -5.58
CA LEU A 50 10.12 -3.37 -4.15
C LEU A 50 11.15 -2.51 -3.42
N VAL A 51 12.44 -2.73 -3.67
CA VAL A 51 13.54 -1.95 -3.09
C VAL A 51 13.40 -0.47 -3.43
N PHE A 52 13.03 -0.16 -4.67
CA PHE A 52 12.80 1.21 -5.11
C PHE A 52 11.62 1.87 -4.37
N ALA A 53 10.53 1.13 -4.16
CA ALA A 53 9.37 1.62 -3.39
C ALA A 53 9.70 1.82 -1.91
N ILE A 54 10.43 0.88 -1.29
CA ILE A 54 10.88 0.97 0.10
C ILE A 54 11.81 2.17 0.30
N ALA A 55 12.68 2.49 -0.66
CA ALA A 55 13.53 3.67 -0.56
C ALA A 55 12.75 4.99 -0.46
N PHE A 56 11.55 5.09 -1.04
CA PHE A 56 10.66 6.24 -0.81
C PHE A 56 10.01 6.20 0.56
N PHE A 57 9.61 5.02 1.02
CA PHE A 57 9.09 4.80 2.37
C PHE A 57 10.12 5.26 3.42
N ASP A 58 11.37 4.80 3.33
CA ASP A 58 12.41 5.16 4.31
C ASP A 58 12.71 6.67 4.35
N ARG A 59 12.47 7.38 3.24
CA ARG A 59 12.58 8.84 3.14
C ARG A 59 11.32 9.58 3.58
N GLN A 60 10.35 8.86 4.13
CA GLN A 60 9.04 9.36 4.55
C GLN A 60 8.18 9.95 3.42
N ASP A 61 8.52 9.61 2.17
CA ASP A 61 7.71 10.00 1.03
C ASP A 61 6.62 8.98 0.77
N TRP A 62 5.63 8.98 1.67
CA TRP A 62 4.54 8.00 1.68
C TRP A 62 3.67 8.06 0.42
N ASP A 63 3.56 9.23 -0.23
CA ASP A 63 2.81 9.39 -1.47
C ASP A 63 3.50 8.69 -2.64
N ARG A 64 4.81 8.91 -2.83
CA ARG A 64 5.58 8.22 -3.86
C ARG A 64 5.72 6.73 -3.55
N ALA A 65 5.97 6.37 -2.30
CA ALA A 65 6.06 4.97 -1.88
C ALA A 65 4.77 4.20 -2.24
N ARG A 66 3.60 4.74 -1.91
CA ARG A 66 2.30 4.13 -2.28
C ARG A 66 2.15 3.93 -3.78
N LEU A 67 2.56 4.91 -4.58
CA LEU A 67 2.48 4.81 -6.03
C LEU A 67 3.33 3.63 -6.54
N GLU A 68 4.57 3.52 -6.06
CA GLU A 68 5.50 2.47 -6.49
C GLU A 68 5.09 1.08 -5.99
N PHE A 69 4.57 0.95 -4.77
CA PHE A 69 3.98 -0.32 -4.29
C PHE A 69 2.77 -0.72 -5.11
N ARG A 70 1.88 0.22 -5.49
CA ARG A 70 0.74 -0.08 -6.37
C ARG A 70 1.16 -0.53 -7.75
N LYS A 71 2.22 0.05 -8.32
CA LYS A 71 2.78 -0.40 -9.59
C LYS A 71 3.28 -1.84 -9.48
N LEU A 72 3.99 -2.18 -8.39
CA LEU A 72 4.42 -3.56 -8.14
C LEU A 72 3.23 -4.52 -8.10
N LEU A 73 2.19 -4.19 -7.32
CA LEU A 73 1.00 -5.04 -7.21
C LEU A 73 0.22 -5.18 -8.52
N LYS A 74 0.29 -4.19 -9.40
CA LYS A 74 -0.33 -4.23 -10.72
C LYS A 74 0.47 -5.09 -11.71
N ALA A 75 1.79 -4.92 -11.76
CA ALA A 75 2.65 -5.58 -12.73
C ALA A 75 3.09 -6.99 -12.29
N TYR A 76 3.30 -7.19 -10.99
CA TYR A 76 3.93 -8.37 -10.40
C TYR A 76 3.07 -9.01 -9.30
N ARG A 77 1.76 -9.04 -9.46
CA ARG A 77 0.80 -9.49 -8.42
C ARG A 77 1.07 -10.89 -7.84
N GLN A 78 1.67 -11.78 -8.62
CA GLN A 78 1.97 -13.18 -8.24
C GLN A 78 3.41 -13.38 -7.74
N SER A 79 4.23 -12.33 -7.73
CA SER A 79 5.60 -12.39 -7.22
C SER A 79 5.62 -12.58 -5.70
N ARG A 80 6.74 -13.10 -5.17
CA ARG A 80 6.95 -13.23 -3.72
C ARG A 80 6.98 -11.85 -3.03
N GLU A 81 7.39 -10.82 -3.75
CA GLU A 81 7.46 -9.43 -3.28
C GLU A 81 6.08 -8.76 -3.16
N ALA A 82 5.05 -9.31 -3.80
CA ALA A 82 3.72 -8.71 -3.83
C ALA A 82 3.09 -8.65 -2.42
N ALA A 83 3.30 -9.68 -1.60
CA ALA A 83 2.82 -9.67 -0.21
C ALA A 83 3.46 -8.53 0.61
N GLU A 84 4.77 -8.36 0.48
CA GLU A 84 5.51 -7.30 1.18
C GLU A 84 5.06 -5.91 0.69
N ALA A 85 4.87 -5.72 -0.62
CA ALA A 85 4.36 -4.46 -1.17
C ALA A 85 2.95 -4.10 -0.67
N GLN A 86 2.05 -5.08 -0.56
CA GLN A 86 0.69 -4.88 -0.04
C GLN A 86 0.70 -4.54 1.46
N TYR A 87 1.60 -5.16 2.24
CA TYR A 87 1.86 -4.78 3.63
C TYR A 87 2.38 -3.33 3.75
N TYR A 88 3.33 -2.92 2.91
CA TYR A 88 3.85 -1.56 2.94
C TYR A 88 2.84 -0.51 2.49
N LEU A 89 1.82 -0.86 1.69
CA LEU A 89 0.68 0.05 1.47
C LEU A 89 -0.05 0.35 2.78
N GLY A 90 -0.29 -0.67 3.61
CA GLY A 90 -0.82 -0.47 4.96
C GLY A 90 0.06 0.44 5.80
N ARG A 91 1.38 0.20 5.79
CA ARG A 91 2.35 1.06 6.49
C ARG A 91 2.29 2.50 6.04
N CYS A 92 2.23 2.76 4.74
CA CYS A 92 2.14 4.12 4.22
C CYS A 92 0.88 4.84 4.72
N GLU A 93 -0.27 4.17 4.80
CA GLU A 93 -1.49 4.78 5.31
C GLU A 93 -1.42 4.99 6.84
N GLU A 94 -0.77 4.08 7.55
CA GLU A 94 -0.54 4.17 9.00
C GLU A 94 0.32 5.40 9.34
N GLU A 95 1.46 5.58 8.64
CA GLU A 95 2.36 6.73 8.81
C GLU A 95 1.66 8.06 8.48
N ARG A 96 0.68 8.02 7.58
CA ARG A 96 -0.19 9.15 7.23
C ARG A 96 -1.35 9.37 8.20
N ARG A 97 -1.44 8.57 9.26
CA ARG A 97 -2.50 8.60 10.28
C ARG A 97 -3.90 8.32 9.71
N ASP A 98 -3.98 7.65 8.56
CA ASP A 98 -5.23 7.12 8.02
C ASP A 98 -5.41 5.66 8.46
N TYR A 99 -5.60 5.49 9.77
CA TYR A 99 -5.57 4.19 10.42
C TYR A 99 -6.60 3.19 9.86
N TYR A 100 -7.78 3.67 9.45
CA TYR A 100 -8.79 2.77 8.87
C TYR A 100 -8.36 2.28 7.48
N LYS A 101 -7.74 3.13 6.65
CA LYS A 101 -7.16 2.67 5.39
C LYS A 101 -5.98 1.73 5.62
N ALA A 102 -5.15 2.01 6.63
CA ALA A 102 -4.06 1.11 7.01
C ALA A 102 -4.57 -0.30 7.33
N PHE A 103 -5.57 -0.41 8.21
CA PHE A 103 -6.27 -1.66 8.51
C PHE A 103 -6.78 -2.36 7.24
N ARG A 104 -7.42 -1.62 6.32
CA ARG A 104 -7.95 -2.21 5.08
C ARG A 104 -6.85 -2.81 4.19
N GLU A 105 -5.71 -2.16 4.07
CA GLU A 105 -4.58 -2.67 3.26
C GLU A 105 -3.83 -3.81 3.98
N TYR A 106 -3.78 -3.79 5.31
CA TYR A 106 -3.27 -4.88 6.14
C TYR A 106 -4.10 -6.15 5.99
N ARG A 107 -5.40 -6.06 6.23
CA ARG A 107 -6.33 -7.17 6.06
C ARG A 107 -6.27 -7.74 4.65
N LYS A 108 -6.20 -6.87 3.65
CA LYS A 108 -6.03 -7.27 2.25
C LYS A 108 -4.73 -8.05 2.02
N THR A 109 -3.66 -7.76 2.74
CA THR A 109 -2.42 -8.54 2.68
C THR A 109 -2.68 -9.97 3.11
N ILE A 110 -3.32 -10.18 4.26
CA ILE A 110 -3.66 -11.52 4.77
C ILE A 110 -4.60 -12.25 3.80
N GLN A 111 -5.66 -11.59 3.33
CA GLN A 111 -6.67 -12.21 2.47
C GLN A 111 -6.14 -12.55 1.06
N THR A 112 -5.25 -11.72 0.52
CA THR A 112 -4.71 -11.93 -0.84
C THR A 112 -3.46 -12.81 -0.83
N TYR A 113 -2.67 -12.74 0.25
CA TYR A 113 -1.40 -13.44 0.41
C TYR A 113 -1.35 -14.19 1.75
N PRO A 114 -2.11 -15.30 1.92
CA PRO A 114 -2.23 -15.99 3.21
C PRO A 114 -0.91 -16.56 3.75
N SER A 115 0.08 -16.80 2.90
CA SER A 115 1.42 -17.28 3.26
C SER A 115 2.41 -16.16 3.59
N THR A 116 1.93 -14.94 3.83
CA THR A 116 2.79 -13.80 4.18
C THR A 116 3.57 -14.07 5.47
N ALA A 117 4.89 -13.78 5.46
CA ALA A 117 5.73 -13.86 6.66
C ALA A 117 5.38 -12.76 7.69
N ARG A 118 4.56 -11.78 7.30
CA ARG A 118 4.13 -10.65 8.13
C ARG A 118 2.85 -10.90 8.91
N PHE A 119 2.29 -12.11 8.88
CA PHE A 119 0.97 -12.41 9.44
C PHE A 119 0.81 -11.91 10.89
N GLU A 120 1.70 -12.33 11.80
CA GLU A 120 1.66 -11.91 13.21
C GLU A 120 1.85 -10.39 13.38
N GLU A 121 2.78 -9.80 12.62
CA GLU A 121 3.02 -8.35 12.66
C GLU A 121 1.79 -7.56 12.18
N ILE A 122 1.09 -8.07 11.16
CA ILE A 122 -0.13 -7.45 10.66
C ILE A 122 -1.22 -7.47 11.72
N LEU A 123 -1.48 -8.62 12.36
CA LEU A 123 -2.47 -8.70 13.43
C LEU A 123 -2.12 -7.77 14.59
N GLN A 124 -0.83 -7.58 14.88
CA GLN A 124 -0.38 -6.66 15.92
C GLN A 124 -0.72 -5.21 15.58
N ARG A 125 -0.46 -4.80 14.34
CA ARG A 125 -0.79 -3.46 13.85
C ARG A 125 -2.28 -3.22 13.81
N GLU A 126 -3.06 -4.19 13.31
CA GLU A 126 -4.51 -4.10 13.33
C GLU A 126 -5.05 -3.98 14.75
N TYR A 127 -4.51 -4.74 15.71
CA TYR A 127 -4.89 -4.65 17.12
C TYR A 127 -4.58 -3.27 17.71
N GLN A 128 -3.42 -2.69 17.41
CA GLN A 128 -3.05 -1.32 17.81
C GLN A 128 -4.00 -0.29 17.21
N ILE A 129 -4.31 -0.41 15.92
CA ILE A 129 -5.28 0.45 15.23
C ILE A 129 -6.67 0.33 15.88
N GLY A 130 -7.14 -0.89 16.17
CA GLY A 130 -8.39 -1.14 16.87
C GLY A 130 -8.44 -0.45 18.24
N ASN A 131 -7.34 -0.48 19.00
CA ASN A 131 -7.25 0.22 20.28
C ASN A 131 -7.31 1.75 20.12
N GLU A 132 -6.69 2.32 19.09
CA GLU A 132 -6.78 3.75 18.80
C GLU A 132 -8.22 4.19 18.49
N PHE A 133 -8.96 3.36 17.74
CA PHE A 133 -10.38 3.56 17.47
C PHE A 133 -11.25 3.41 18.74
N LEU A 134 -10.97 2.40 19.57
CA LEU A 134 -11.68 2.14 20.82
C LEU A 134 -11.49 3.27 21.84
N ALA A 135 -10.26 3.79 21.95
CA ALA A 135 -9.90 4.92 22.82
C ALA A 135 -10.68 6.19 22.47
N GLY A 136 -11.23 6.29 21.24
CA GLY A 136 -12.16 7.34 20.89
C GLY A 136 -11.53 8.73 20.84
N LYS A 137 -10.28 8.86 20.36
CA LYS A 137 -9.67 10.17 20.07
C LYS A 137 -10.63 10.91 19.13
N LYS A 138 -11.40 11.84 19.70
CA LYS A 138 -12.32 12.72 18.98
C LYS A 138 -11.49 13.54 18.00
N ARG A 139 -11.44 13.11 16.74
CA ARG A 139 -10.83 13.90 15.67
C ARG A 139 -11.69 15.15 15.52
N LYS A 140 -11.16 16.31 15.95
CA LYS A 140 -11.78 17.61 15.70
C LYS A 140 -11.77 17.85 14.19
N VAL A 141 -12.85 17.49 13.51
CA VAL A 141 -13.09 17.92 12.13
C VAL A 141 -13.78 19.28 12.22
N PHE A 142 -13.11 20.32 11.73
CA PHE A 142 -13.61 21.69 11.73
C PHE A 142 -14.73 21.81 10.68
N GLY A 143 -15.86 22.42 11.04
CA GLY A 143 -16.88 22.87 10.08
C GLY A 143 -18.24 22.19 10.21
N THR A 144 -18.39 20.93 9.82
CA THR A 144 -19.72 20.31 9.69
C THR A 144 -19.61 18.78 9.69
N ALA A 145 -20.55 18.10 10.34
CA ALA A 145 -20.73 16.65 10.48
C ALA A 145 -19.99 15.97 11.65
N ALA A 146 -20.69 15.98 12.79
CA ALA A 146 -20.91 14.85 13.69
C ALA A 146 -19.95 13.64 13.58
N VAL A 147 -19.12 13.51 14.62
CA VAL A 147 -18.88 12.27 15.40
C VAL A 147 -19.45 10.99 14.76
N LEU A 148 -18.72 10.39 13.82
CA LEU A 148 -18.83 8.95 13.61
C LEU A 148 -18.20 8.27 14.83
N PRO A 149 -18.87 7.30 15.49
CA PRO A 149 -18.30 6.65 16.66
C PRO A 149 -17.04 5.90 16.21
N ALA A 150 -15.86 6.40 16.60
CA ALA A 150 -14.60 5.70 16.38
C ALA A 150 -14.67 4.24 16.91
N ARG A 151 -15.53 4.00 17.90
CA ARG A 151 -15.78 2.69 18.50
C ARG A 151 -16.48 1.69 17.58
N ASP A 152 -17.34 2.11 16.65
CA ASP A 152 -17.96 1.20 15.66
C ASP A 152 -16.89 0.58 14.77
N LYS A 153 -15.87 1.38 14.40
CA LYS A 153 -14.71 0.89 13.64
C LYS A 153 -13.83 -0.03 14.46
N ALA A 154 -13.72 0.18 15.77
CA ALA A 154 -13.00 -0.74 16.65
C ALA A 154 -13.64 -2.14 16.63
N VAL A 155 -14.97 -2.23 16.67
CA VAL A 155 -15.70 -3.51 16.52
C VAL A 155 -15.32 -4.19 15.20
N GLU A 156 -15.39 -3.48 14.07
CA GLU A 156 -15.04 -4.02 12.75
C GLU A 156 -13.59 -4.56 12.70
N ILE A 157 -12.66 -3.84 13.30
CA ILE A 157 -11.24 -4.21 13.31
C ILE A 157 -11.01 -5.43 14.21
N PHE A 158 -11.50 -5.44 15.44
CA PHE A 158 -11.31 -6.58 16.34
C PHE A 158 -12.01 -7.84 15.84
N GLN A 159 -13.20 -7.69 15.25
CA GLN A 159 -13.89 -8.79 14.59
C GLN A 159 -13.05 -9.38 13.45
N ALA A 160 -12.43 -8.55 12.62
CA ALA A 160 -11.56 -9.02 11.55
C ALA A 160 -10.34 -9.80 12.08
N ILE A 161 -9.71 -9.35 13.16
CA ILE A 161 -8.57 -10.06 13.77
C ILE A 161 -8.99 -11.45 14.29
N VAL A 162 -10.18 -11.55 14.90
CA VAL A 162 -10.75 -12.82 15.37
C VAL A 162 -11.06 -13.76 14.20
N GLU A 163 -11.54 -13.23 13.07
CA GLU A 163 -11.83 -14.00 11.86
C GLU A 163 -10.55 -14.50 11.19
N ASP A 164 -9.58 -13.61 11.02
CA ASP A 164 -8.38 -13.86 10.22
C ASP A 164 -7.32 -14.65 11.01
N GLY A 165 -7.26 -14.49 12.35
CA GLY A 165 -6.29 -15.16 13.20
C GLY A 165 -6.81 -15.51 14.59
N PRO A 166 -7.86 -16.36 14.73
CA PRO A 166 -8.48 -16.64 16.02
C PRO A 166 -7.50 -17.19 17.07
N PHE A 167 -6.64 -18.13 16.69
CA PHE A 167 -5.70 -18.76 17.63
C PHE A 167 -4.36 -18.01 17.76
N SER A 168 -4.20 -16.86 17.11
CA SER A 168 -3.02 -16.01 17.30
C SER A 168 -3.04 -15.37 18.69
N GLU A 169 -1.88 -14.91 19.17
CA GLU A 169 -1.78 -14.15 20.43
C GLU A 169 -2.77 -12.98 20.44
N HIS A 170 -2.91 -12.31 19.30
CA HIS A 170 -3.77 -11.13 19.18
C HIS A 170 -5.22 -11.46 18.86
N GLY A 171 -5.54 -12.67 18.40
CA GLY A 171 -6.91 -13.17 18.22
C GLY A 171 -7.68 -13.25 19.53
N GLN A 172 -7.05 -13.82 20.56
CA GLN A 172 -7.64 -13.92 21.90
C GLN A 172 -7.83 -12.53 22.54
N LEU A 173 -6.80 -11.68 22.44
CA LEU A 173 -6.86 -10.31 22.94
C LEU A 173 -7.91 -9.49 22.19
N ALA A 174 -8.02 -9.66 20.87
CA ALA A 174 -9.02 -9.00 20.05
C ALA A 174 -10.44 -9.46 20.40
N GLN A 175 -10.67 -10.75 20.67
CA GLN A 175 -11.97 -11.25 21.12
C GLN A 175 -12.43 -10.55 22.40
N TYR A 176 -11.52 -10.40 23.38
CA TYR A 176 -11.82 -9.67 24.60
C TYR A 176 -12.09 -8.18 24.32
N LYS A 177 -11.25 -7.54 23.49
CA LYS A 177 -11.42 -6.13 23.10
C LYS A 177 -12.70 -5.88 22.30
N LEU A 178 -13.15 -6.84 21.49
CA LEU A 178 -14.41 -6.79 20.76
C LEU A 178 -15.59 -6.68 21.74
N GLY A 179 -15.62 -7.52 22.78
CA GLY A 179 -16.61 -7.42 23.85
C GLY A 179 -16.59 -6.05 24.54
N LEU A 180 -15.39 -5.54 24.86
CA LEU A 180 -15.26 -4.19 25.44
C LEU A 180 -15.71 -3.07 24.47
N ALA A 181 -15.51 -3.24 23.17
CA ALA A 181 -15.96 -2.30 22.16
C ALA A 181 -17.49 -2.25 22.09
N HIS A 182 -18.17 -3.41 22.11
CA HIS A 182 -19.63 -3.48 22.21
C HIS A 182 -20.17 -2.86 23.51
N LEU A 183 -19.51 -3.11 24.66
CA LEU A 183 -19.86 -2.43 25.92
C LEU A 183 -19.76 -0.90 25.80
N ALA A 184 -18.71 -0.40 25.15
CA ALA A 184 -18.51 1.02 24.95
C ALA A 184 -19.54 1.67 23.99
N LEU A 185 -20.21 0.85 23.18
CA LEU A 185 -21.35 1.21 22.33
C LEU A 185 -22.71 0.97 23.00
N LYS A 186 -22.74 0.41 24.22
CA LYS A 186 -23.93 0.00 24.96
C LYS A 186 -24.73 -1.13 24.28
N ASP A 187 -24.07 -1.89 23.42
CA ASP A 187 -24.63 -3.10 22.83
C ASP A 187 -24.33 -4.28 23.77
N TYR A 188 -25.16 -4.41 24.81
CA TYR A 188 -24.91 -5.36 25.88
C TYR A 188 -25.06 -6.82 25.44
N GLU A 189 -25.97 -7.12 24.51
CA GLU A 189 -26.16 -8.48 24.03
C GLU A 189 -24.93 -8.97 23.26
N ALA A 190 -24.44 -8.17 22.29
CA ALA A 190 -23.23 -8.51 21.56
C ALA A 190 -22.00 -8.56 22.47
N ALA A 191 -21.92 -7.68 23.47
CA ALA A 191 -20.83 -7.69 24.44
C ALA A 191 -20.77 -8.98 25.27
N VAL A 192 -21.91 -9.44 25.80
CA VAL A 192 -21.98 -10.70 26.56
C VAL A 192 -21.53 -11.86 25.66
N GLY A 193 -22.09 -11.98 24.46
CA GLY A 193 -21.73 -13.05 23.53
C GLY A 193 -20.24 -13.05 23.18
N ALA A 194 -19.65 -11.88 22.93
CA ALA A 194 -18.22 -11.77 22.62
C ALA A 194 -17.32 -12.14 23.81
N LEU A 195 -17.69 -11.77 25.05
CA LEU A 195 -16.94 -12.10 26.27
C LEU A 195 -17.08 -13.57 26.66
N GLU A 196 -18.25 -14.18 26.50
CA GLU A 196 -18.46 -15.62 26.70
C GLU A 196 -17.63 -16.46 25.72
N GLN A 197 -17.47 -15.96 24.48
CA GLN A 197 -16.59 -16.59 23.50
C GLN A 197 -15.12 -16.57 23.92
N VAL A 198 -14.67 -15.58 24.70
CA VAL A 198 -13.29 -15.58 25.24
C VAL A 198 -13.05 -16.80 26.13
N ILE A 199 -14.02 -17.11 26.99
CA ILE A 199 -13.92 -18.19 27.99
C ILE A 199 -14.12 -19.57 27.33
N SER A 200 -14.98 -19.65 26.33
CA SER A 200 -15.35 -20.93 25.70
C SER A 200 -14.43 -21.36 24.57
N ARG A 201 -13.76 -20.42 23.89
CA ARG A 201 -12.91 -20.68 22.71
C ARG A 201 -11.42 -20.82 23.02
N TYR A 202 -10.97 -20.28 24.15
CA TYR A 202 -9.57 -20.22 24.56
C TYR A 202 -9.42 -20.70 26.01
#